data_AF-A1ZD98-F1
#
_entry.id   AF-A1ZD98-F1
#
_cell.length_a   1.000
_cell.length_b   1.000
_cell.length_c   1.000
_cell.angle_alpha   90.00
_cell.angle_beta   90.00
_cell.angle_gamma   90.00
#
_symmetry.space_group_name_H-M   'P 1'
#
loop_
_entity.id
_entity.type
_entity.pdbx_description
1 polymer ?
#
loop_
_entity_poly.entity_id
_entity_poly.type
_entity_poly.pdbx_seq_one_letter_code
_entity_poly.pdbx_strand_id
1 'polypeptide(L)'
;MVWLSLITACQSKQSAPTNGETKNKTTERKPKEPENLQIKRYDNPTSSILRGVAIPKGKKTFLTSGLVAPLLDSTAAKTNAHKRRGDTYTQSIHTLQRIEKILQEAGLEMKDVVYLRVYIAPDAQNSQEPDFDAWFKAYNKFFNNAQNPTKVARTTLGVYRLARPDILVEIEAVAIYPE
;
A
#
# COMPACT_ATOMS: atom_id res chain seq x y z
N MET A 1 -22.54 59.64 -46.56
CA MET A 1 -22.13 58.48 -47.36
C MET A 1 -22.56 57.23 -46.62
N VAL A 2 -23.66 56.62 -47.08
CA VAL A 2 -24.30 55.44 -46.50
C VAL A 2 -23.67 54.21 -47.14
N TRP A 3 -23.28 53.22 -46.34
CA TRP A 3 -23.12 51.84 -46.82
C TRP A 3 -23.93 50.91 -45.90
N LEU A 4 -24.90 50.27 -46.54
CA LEU A 4 -25.92 49.38 -46.00
C LEU A 4 -25.41 47.95 -46.23
N SER A 5 -25.45 47.08 -45.22
CA SER A 5 -25.30 45.65 -45.41
C SER A 5 -26.55 44.94 -44.90
N LEU A 6 -27.21 44.27 -45.84
CA LEU A 6 -28.39 43.44 -45.66
C LEU A 6 -28.06 42.20 -44.82
N ILE A 7 -28.96 41.82 -43.91
CA ILE A 7 -29.21 40.39 -43.62
C ILE A 7 -30.72 40.17 -43.62
N THR A 8 -31.15 39.41 -44.63
CA THR A 8 -32.50 38.91 -44.85
C THR A 8 -32.83 37.78 -43.89
N ALA A 9 -34.02 37.81 -43.29
CA ALA A 9 -34.59 36.72 -42.51
C ALA A 9 -34.98 35.54 -43.42
N CYS A 10 -34.69 34.30 -43.01
CA CYS A 10 -35.32 33.11 -43.59
C CYS A 10 -35.66 32.11 -42.48
N GLN A 11 -36.97 31.93 -42.26
CA GLN A 11 -37.56 30.90 -41.41
C GLN A 11 -37.26 29.52 -42.01
N SER A 12 -36.76 28.58 -41.22
CA SER A 12 -36.68 27.17 -41.60
C SER A 12 -37.68 26.32 -40.81
N LYS A 13 -38.40 25.52 -41.58
CA LYS A 13 -39.55 24.68 -41.22
C LYS A 13 -39.15 23.54 -40.28
N GLN A 14 -40.02 23.24 -39.32
CA GLN A 14 -40.01 22.00 -38.55
C GLN A 14 -40.37 20.81 -39.46
N SER A 15 -39.52 19.78 -39.48
CA SER A 15 -39.81 18.46 -40.03
C SER A 15 -39.80 17.40 -38.92
N ALA A 16 -40.85 16.57 -38.90
CA ALA A 16 -41.08 15.47 -37.95
C ALA A 16 -39.97 14.39 -37.95
N PRO A 17 -39.83 13.59 -36.89
CA PRO A 17 -38.75 12.61 -36.77
C PRO A 17 -39.07 11.32 -37.53
N THR A 18 -38.11 10.85 -38.32
CA THR A 18 -38.13 9.50 -38.92
C THR A 18 -37.53 8.50 -37.94
N ASN A 19 -38.32 7.49 -37.57
CA ASN A 19 -37.90 6.33 -36.79
C ASN A 19 -36.72 5.60 -37.45
N GLY A 20 -35.54 5.66 -36.81
CA GLY A 20 -34.43 4.77 -37.06
C GLY A 20 -34.30 3.80 -35.88
N GLU A 21 -34.75 2.56 -36.06
CA GLU A 21 -34.53 1.44 -35.13
C GLU A 21 -33.02 1.25 -34.89
N THR A 22 -32.54 1.71 -33.74
CA THR A 22 -31.23 1.31 -33.23
C THR A 22 -31.39 -0.05 -32.58
N LYS A 23 -30.97 -1.11 -33.28
CA LYS A 23 -30.85 -2.46 -32.72
C LYS A 23 -29.89 -2.41 -31.54
N ASN A 24 -30.44 -2.44 -30.32
CA ASN A 24 -29.69 -2.69 -29.11
C ASN A 24 -29.10 -4.10 -29.20
N LYS A 25 -27.82 -4.18 -29.56
CA LYS A 25 -27.03 -5.40 -29.43
C LYS A 25 -26.73 -5.59 -27.94
N THR A 26 -27.66 -6.22 -27.24
CA THR A 26 -27.43 -6.74 -25.89
C THR A 26 -26.29 -7.74 -25.98
N THR A 27 -25.08 -7.30 -25.64
CA THR A 27 -23.97 -8.22 -25.37
C THR A 27 -24.34 -8.96 -24.10
N GLU A 28 -24.92 -10.15 -24.27
CA GLU A 28 -24.98 -11.17 -23.22
C GLU A 28 -23.57 -11.35 -22.66
N ARG A 29 -23.35 -10.81 -21.46
CA ARG A 29 -22.16 -11.12 -20.68
C ARG A 29 -22.28 -12.60 -20.32
N LYS A 30 -21.39 -13.42 -20.91
CA LYS A 30 -21.13 -14.80 -20.48
C LYS A 30 -21.23 -14.88 -18.94
N PRO A 31 -21.88 -15.90 -18.37
CA PRO A 31 -21.89 -16.09 -16.93
C PRO A 31 -20.46 -16.01 -16.40
N LYS A 32 -20.20 -15.10 -15.46
CA LYS A 32 -18.90 -15.04 -14.78
C LYS A 32 -18.68 -16.42 -14.15
N GLU A 33 -17.66 -17.12 -14.65
CA GLU A 33 -17.04 -18.25 -13.97
C GLU A 33 -16.92 -17.92 -12.46
N PRO A 34 -17.20 -18.85 -11.53
CA PRO A 34 -17.20 -18.56 -10.10
C PRO A 34 -15.90 -17.83 -9.75
N GLU A 35 -16.05 -16.57 -9.34
CA GLU A 35 -14.92 -15.66 -9.14
C GLU A 35 -14.05 -16.27 -8.05
N ASN A 36 -12.86 -16.76 -8.42
CA ASN A 36 -11.93 -17.38 -7.48
C ASN A 36 -11.69 -16.41 -6.31
N LEU A 37 -12.19 -16.77 -5.13
CA LEU A 37 -12.12 -15.96 -3.92
C LEU A 37 -10.72 -15.97 -3.28
N GLN A 38 -9.73 -16.63 -3.88
CA GLN A 38 -8.36 -16.64 -3.36
C GLN A 38 -7.56 -15.40 -3.80
N ILE A 39 -6.70 -14.93 -2.89
CA ILE A 39 -5.76 -13.85 -3.16
C ILE A 39 -4.74 -14.32 -4.19
N LYS A 40 -4.65 -13.62 -5.32
CA LYS A 40 -3.65 -13.94 -6.36
C LYS A 40 -2.37 -13.16 -6.12
N ARG A 41 -1.30 -13.87 -5.79
CA ARG A 41 0.05 -13.30 -5.59
C ARG A 41 0.86 -13.44 -6.90
N TYR A 42 1.33 -12.31 -7.42
CA TYR A 42 2.19 -12.29 -8.61
C TYR A 42 3.64 -12.36 -8.18
N ASP A 43 4.20 -13.57 -8.16
CA ASP A 43 5.55 -13.80 -7.66
C ASP A 43 6.65 -13.11 -8.50
N ASN A 44 7.79 -12.90 -7.84
CA ASN A 44 9.07 -12.52 -8.43
C ASN A 44 10.16 -13.50 -7.93
N PRO A 45 10.58 -14.49 -8.74
CA PRO A 45 11.51 -15.52 -8.29
C PRO A 45 12.89 -14.99 -7.84
N THR A 46 13.32 -13.85 -8.39
CA THR A 46 14.62 -13.24 -8.08
C THR A 46 14.55 -12.20 -6.96
N SER A 47 13.39 -12.02 -6.32
CA SER A 47 13.17 -11.01 -5.28
C SER A 47 12.49 -11.58 -4.04
N SER A 48 12.73 -10.92 -2.90
CA SER A 48 12.08 -11.21 -1.61
C SER A 48 10.67 -10.60 -1.48
N ILE A 49 10.20 -9.90 -2.51
CA ILE A 49 8.87 -9.27 -2.56
C ILE A 49 8.11 -9.68 -3.83
N LEU A 50 6.79 -9.50 -3.81
CA LEU A 50 5.92 -9.77 -4.96
C LEU A 50 6.01 -8.66 -6.01
N ARG A 51 5.74 -9.00 -7.28
CA ARG A 51 5.43 -8.00 -8.33
C ARG A 51 4.09 -7.31 -8.09
N GLY A 52 3.16 -7.99 -7.42
CA GLY A 52 1.85 -7.46 -7.09
C GLY A 52 0.97 -8.47 -6.37
N VAL A 53 -0.16 -7.98 -5.86
CA VAL A 53 -1.22 -8.80 -5.26
C VAL A 53 -2.55 -8.34 -5.86
N ALA A 54 -3.38 -9.27 -6.31
CA ALA A 54 -4.78 -9.02 -6.63
C ALA A 54 -5.68 -9.59 -5.53
N ILE A 55 -6.49 -8.72 -4.95
CA ILE A 55 -7.46 -9.06 -3.92
C ILE A 55 -8.82 -9.27 -4.61
N PRO A 56 -9.44 -10.45 -4.49
CA PRO A 56 -10.72 -10.73 -5.11
C PRO A 56 -11.86 -9.96 -4.43
N LYS A 57 -12.98 -9.82 -5.14
CA LYS A 57 -14.18 -9.15 -4.64
C LYS A 57 -14.67 -9.81 -3.35
N GLY A 58 -15.13 -8.99 -2.40
CA GLY A 58 -15.81 -9.44 -1.19
C GLY A 58 -14.88 -9.78 -0.01
N LYS A 59 -13.55 -9.70 -0.19
CA LYS A 59 -12.61 -9.85 0.92
C LYS A 59 -12.61 -8.63 1.84
N LYS A 60 -12.57 -8.87 3.15
CA LYS A 60 -12.36 -7.83 4.16
C LYS A 60 -10.88 -7.51 4.27
N THR A 61 -10.56 -6.23 4.40
CA THR A 61 -9.20 -5.72 4.53
C THR A 61 -8.99 -5.12 5.91
N PHE A 62 -7.83 -5.36 6.50
CA PHE A 62 -7.36 -4.71 7.71
C PHE A 62 -6.14 -3.86 7.37
N LEU A 63 -6.13 -2.61 7.86
CA LEU A 63 -5.03 -1.67 7.63
C LEU A 63 -4.55 -1.16 8.98
N THR A 64 -3.23 -1.20 9.20
CA THR A 64 -2.64 -0.48 10.33
C THR A 64 -2.41 0.98 9.94
N SER A 65 -2.40 1.89 10.90
CA SER A 65 -1.73 3.17 10.75
C SER A 65 -0.21 2.98 10.58
N GLY A 66 0.53 4.08 10.37
CA GLY A 66 1.99 4.08 10.49
C GLY A 66 2.39 3.72 11.92
N LEU A 67 3.09 2.60 12.07
CA LEU A 67 3.55 2.09 13.36
C LEU A 67 5.05 2.28 13.49
N VAL A 68 5.48 2.54 14.71
CA VAL A 68 6.89 2.74 15.08
C VAL A 68 7.23 1.88 16.30
N ALA A 69 8.52 1.63 16.46
CA ALA A 69 9.05 0.88 17.59
C ALA A 69 8.62 1.50 18.93
N PRO A 70 8.35 0.70 19.98
CA PRO A 70 8.12 1.21 21.33
C PRO A 70 9.38 1.91 21.89
N LEU A 71 9.22 2.60 23.02
CA LEU A 71 10.35 3.18 23.74
C LEU A 71 11.12 2.06 24.45
N LEU A 72 12.46 2.11 24.38
CA LEU A 72 13.34 1.33 25.24
C LEU A 72 13.69 2.13 26.50
N ASP A 73 13.95 3.43 26.34
CA ASP A 73 14.20 4.37 27.42
C ASP A 73 13.41 5.66 27.20
N SER A 74 12.39 5.89 28.02
CA SER A 74 11.55 7.09 27.93
C SER A 74 12.28 8.37 28.40
N THR A 75 13.36 8.23 29.16
CA THR A 75 14.16 9.32 29.73
C THR A 75 15.26 9.80 28.79
N ALA A 76 15.68 8.96 27.82
CA ALA A 76 16.68 9.32 26.84
C ALA A 76 16.23 10.51 25.96
N ALA A 77 17.15 11.41 25.60
CA ALA A 77 16.85 12.51 24.69
C ALA A 77 16.33 12.00 23.32
N LYS A 78 15.40 12.72 22.70
CA LYS A 78 14.87 12.35 21.36
C LYS A 78 15.94 12.34 20.27
N THR A 79 17.04 13.08 20.46
CA THR A 79 18.18 13.10 19.54
C THR A 79 19.09 11.88 19.68
N ASN A 80 18.93 11.06 20.73
CA ASN A 80 19.64 9.80 20.89
C ASN A 80 18.69 8.64 20.56
N ALA A 81 18.47 8.41 19.27
CA ALA A 81 17.60 7.37 18.74
C ALA A 81 18.00 5.98 19.25
N HIS A 82 19.30 5.67 19.26
CA HIS A 82 19.81 4.35 19.67
C HIS A 82 19.45 4.04 21.11
N LYS A 83 19.66 4.98 22.03
CA LYS A 83 19.29 4.78 23.44
C LYS A 83 17.77 4.75 23.63
N ARG A 84 17.04 5.59 22.90
CA ARG A 84 15.60 5.78 23.10
C ARG A 84 14.75 4.66 22.50
N ARG A 85 15.12 4.10 21.34
CA ARG A 85 14.38 3.06 20.61
C ARG A 85 15.23 1.98 19.95
N GLY A 86 16.55 2.16 19.89
CA GLY A 86 17.47 1.28 19.18
C GLY A 86 17.86 1.81 17.80
N ASP A 87 18.79 1.11 17.16
CA ASP A 87 19.19 1.31 15.77
C ASP A 87 18.07 0.91 14.79
N THR A 88 18.29 1.13 13.49
CA THR A 88 17.32 0.79 12.43
C THR A 88 16.89 -0.68 12.47
N TYR A 89 17.79 -1.61 12.79
CA TYR A 89 17.46 -3.04 12.87
C TYR A 89 16.52 -3.31 14.05
N THR A 90 16.87 -2.82 15.25
CA THR A 90 16.08 -2.97 16.48
C THR A 90 14.71 -2.34 16.33
N GLN A 91 14.64 -1.13 15.76
CA GLN A 91 13.37 -0.46 15.50
C GLN A 91 12.52 -1.24 14.50
N SER A 92 13.11 -1.80 13.45
CA SER A 92 12.41 -2.64 12.47
C SER A 92 11.81 -3.88 13.12
N ILE A 93 12.59 -4.63 13.91
CA ILE A 93 12.12 -5.83 14.62
C ILE A 93 10.94 -5.50 15.53
N HIS A 94 11.09 -4.49 16.39
CA HIS A 94 10.03 -4.17 17.35
C HIS A 94 8.78 -3.57 16.68
N THR A 95 8.93 -2.86 15.55
CA THR A 95 7.78 -2.37 14.77
C THR A 95 7.02 -3.53 14.13
N LEU A 96 7.71 -4.50 13.55
CA LEU A 96 7.09 -5.69 12.96
C LEU A 96 6.41 -6.58 14.02
N GLN A 97 7.02 -6.75 15.20
CA GLN A 97 6.37 -7.43 16.33
C GLN A 97 5.12 -6.69 16.82
N ARG A 98 5.12 -5.35 16.76
CA ARG A 98 3.93 -4.57 17.12
C ARG A 98 2.82 -4.76 16.07
N ILE A 99 3.16 -4.78 14.79
CA ILE A 99 2.22 -5.12 13.72
C ILE A 99 1.62 -6.51 13.95
N GLU A 100 2.46 -7.51 14.23
CA GLU A 100 2.01 -8.88 14.52
C GLU A 100 1.00 -8.93 15.66
N LYS A 101 1.26 -8.25 16.78
CA LYS A 101 0.33 -8.18 17.92
C LYS A 101 -1.02 -7.54 17.53
N ILE A 102 -0.99 -6.44 16.79
CA ILE A 102 -2.20 -5.74 16.33
C ILE A 102 -3.01 -6.63 15.36
N LEU A 103 -2.33 -7.37 14.49
CA LEU A 103 -2.97 -8.36 13.62
C LEU A 103 -3.64 -9.45 14.45
N GLN A 104 -2.95 -9.97 15.47
CA GLN A 104 -3.50 -11.02 16.36
C GLN A 104 -4.76 -10.55 17.10
N GLU A 105 -4.79 -9.30 17.59
CA GLU A 105 -5.99 -8.69 18.19
C GLU A 105 -7.16 -8.63 17.20
N ALA A 106 -6.88 -8.50 15.91
CA ALA A 106 -7.86 -8.49 14.83
C ALA A 106 -8.17 -9.91 14.28
N GLY A 107 -7.63 -10.98 14.87
CA GLY A 107 -7.81 -12.36 14.40
C GLY A 107 -7.01 -12.70 13.13
N LEU A 108 -5.92 -11.99 12.89
CA LEU A 108 -5.03 -12.14 11.73
C LEU A 108 -3.61 -12.52 12.18
N GLU A 109 -2.82 -13.01 11.23
CA GLU A 109 -1.41 -13.35 11.44
C GLU A 109 -0.50 -12.67 10.41
N MET A 110 0.81 -12.73 10.61
CA MET A 110 1.78 -12.16 9.67
C MET A 110 1.69 -12.72 8.25
N LYS A 111 1.24 -13.97 8.08
CA LYS A 111 0.99 -14.58 6.76
C LYS A 111 -0.16 -13.92 5.99
N ASP A 112 -1.06 -13.24 6.69
CA ASP A 112 -2.25 -12.59 6.10
C ASP A 112 -1.93 -11.20 5.55
N VAL A 113 -0.73 -10.67 5.85
CA VAL A 113 -0.23 -9.44 5.24
C VAL A 113 -0.02 -9.66 3.73
N VAL A 114 -0.49 -8.69 2.95
CA VAL A 114 -0.36 -8.67 1.49
C VAL A 114 0.48 -7.50 1.00
N TYR A 115 0.54 -6.41 1.76
CA TYR A 115 1.29 -5.21 1.40
C TYR A 115 1.94 -4.56 2.61
N LEU A 116 3.16 -4.05 2.42
CA LEU A 116 3.86 -3.19 3.37
C LEU A 116 4.29 -1.88 2.72
N ARG A 117 4.10 -0.77 3.42
CA ARG A 117 4.78 0.49 3.13
C ARG A 117 5.76 0.81 4.24
N VAL A 118 7.00 1.09 3.87
CA VAL A 118 8.10 1.23 4.82
C VAL A 118 8.85 2.52 4.53
N TYR A 119 9.03 3.32 5.56
CA TYR A 119 9.78 4.57 5.53
C TYR A 119 10.99 4.45 6.44
N ILE A 120 12.18 4.73 5.90
CA ILE A 120 13.44 4.68 6.63
C ILE A 120 14.03 6.09 6.66
N ALA A 121 14.19 6.64 7.86
CA ALA A 121 14.84 7.92 8.07
C ALA A 121 16.35 7.75 8.21
N PRO A 122 17.14 8.81 7.98
CA PRO A 122 18.58 8.75 8.11
C PRO A 122 18.98 8.62 9.58
N ASP A 123 19.93 7.73 9.87
CA ASP A 123 20.40 7.51 11.24
C ASP A 123 21.56 8.45 11.57
N ALA A 124 21.29 9.48 12.38
CA ALA A 124 22.32 10.44 12.79
C ALA A 124 23.47 9.83 13.61
N GLN A 125 23.28 8.62 14.14
CA GLN A 125 24.28 7.87 14.88
C GLN A 125 24.92 6.75 14.03
N ASN A 126 24.48 6.58 12.78
CA ASN A 126 25.05 5.64 11.81
C ASN A 126 24.99 6.21 10.38
N SER A 127 26.12 6.72 9.90
CA SER A 127 26.31 7.19 8.51
C SER A 127 25.42 8.35 8.05
N GLN A 128 24.46 8.83 8.86
CA GLN A 128 23.54 9.91 8.52
C GLN A 128 22.69 9.62 7.27
N GLU A 129 22.49 8.34 6.96
CA GLU A 129 21.75 7.84 5.78
C GLU A 129 20.73 6.76 6.19
N PRO A 130 19.69 6.50 5.39
CA PRO A 130 18.76 5.39 5.64
C PRO A 130 19.48 4.03 5.58
N ASP A 131 19.42 3.27 6.67
CA ASP A 131 20.06 1.95 6.78
C ASP A 131 19.15 0.84 6.20
N PHE A 132 19.19 0.68 4.87
CA PHE A 132 18.39 -0.33 4.17
C PHE A 132 18.81 -1.76 4.49
N ASP A 133 20.10 -2.00 4.76
CA ASP A 133 20.61 -3.34 5.07
C ASP A 133 20.09 -3.83 6.41
N ALA A 134 20.06 -2.96 7.43
CA ALA A 134 19.41 -3.23 8.70
C ALA A 134 17.93 -3.56 8.53
N TRP A 135 17.21 -2.79 7.70
CA TRP A 135 15.81 -3.08 7.38
C TRP A 135 15.64 -4.45 6.70
N PHE A 136 16.42 -4.77 5.66
CA PHE A 136 16.29 -6.04 4.95
C PHE A 136 16.63 -7.24 5.83
N LYS A 137 17.64 -7.11 6.70
CA LYS A 137 17.98 -8.11 7.72
C LYS A 137 16.81 -8.35 8.68
N ALA A 138 16.14 -7.30 9.14
CA ALA A 138 14.97 -7.41 10.02
C ALA A 138 13.77 -8.01 9.29
N TYR A 139 13.45 -7.55 8.08
CA TYR A 139 12.35 -8.04 7.26
C TYR A 139 12.40 -9.56 7.06
N ASN A 140 13.59 -10.11 6.79
CA ASN A 140 13.78 -11.56 6.57
C ASN A 140 13.47 -12.41 7.81
N LYS A 141 13.30 -11.82 9.00
CA LYS A 141 12.82 -12.53 10.20
C LYS A 141 11.31 -12.78 10.19
N PHE A 142 10.54 -12.01 9.42
CA PHE A 142 9.07 -12.06 9.43
C PHE A 142 8.46 -12.55 8.13
N PHE A 143 9.15 -12.43 7.00
CA PHE A 143 8.64 -12.76 5.67
C PHE A 143 9.66 -13.52 4.84
N ASN A 144 9.16 -14.27 3.85
CA ASN A 144 9.96 -15.03 2.88
C ASN A 144 11.04 -15.89 3.57
N ASN A 145 10.66 -16.59 4.63
CA ASN A 145 11.52 -17.48 5.40
C ASN A 145 10.81 -18.80 5.74
N ALA A 146 11.50 -19.70 6.46
CA ALA A 146 10.98 -21.02 6.77
C ALA A 146 9.72 -21.00 7.66
N GLN A 147 9.60 -20.02 8.56
CA GLN A 147 8.47 -19.88 9.48
C GLN A 147 7.27 -19.22 8.79
N ASN A 148 7.52 -18.22 7.95
CA ASN A 148 6.52 -17.56 7.11
C ASN A 148 7.04 -17.45 5.67
N PRO A 149 6.69 -18.39 4.78
CA PRO A 149 7.15 -18.37 3.39
C PRO A 149 6.45 -17.29 2.55
N THR A 150 5.48 -16.56 3.13
CA THR A 150 4.72 -15.54 2.42
C THR A 150 5.61 -14.37 2.02
N LYS A 151 5.63 -14.06 0.72
CA LYS A 151 6.09 -12.77 0.19
C LYS A 151 4.95 -11.77 0.16
N VAL A 152 5.26 -10.50 0.37
CA VAL A 152 4.31 -9.38 0.27
C VAL A 152 4.69 -8.47 -0.89
N ALA A 153 3.73 -7.74 -1.44
CA ALA A 153 4.06 -6.55 -2.21
C ALA A 153 4.60 -5.49 -1.24
N ARG A 154 5.61 -4.71 -1.65
CA ARG A 154 6.26 -3.78 -0.73
C ARG A 154 6.81 -2.55 -1.45
N THR A 155 6.69 -1.42 -0.77
CA THR A 155 7.46 -0.21 -1.07
C THR A 155 8.34 0.13 0.14
N THR A 156 9.62 0.39 -0.10
CA THR A 156 10.57 0.86 0.92
C THR A 156 11.23 2.13 0.41
N LEU A 157 11.13 3.21 1.19
CA LEU A 157 11.58 4.54 0.81
C LEU A 157 12.54 5.09 1.87
N GLY A 158 13.66 5.67 1.41
CA GLY A 158 14.41 6.62 2.23
C GLY A 158 13.64 7.94 2.30
N VAL A 159 13.45 8.49 3.49
CA VAL A 159 12.79 9.78 3.70
C VAL A 159 13.75 10.77 4.35
N TYR A 160 13.49 12.08 4.21
CA TYR A 160 14.31 13.11 4.86
C TYR A 160 14.27 13.02 6.39
N ARG A 161 13.08 12.80 6.95
CA ARG A 161 12.86 12.57 8.39
C ARG A 161 11.47 11.97 8.64
N LEU A 162 11.31 11.34 9.80
CA LEU A 162 10.01 10.96 10.34
C LEU A 162 9.52 11.99 11.37
N ALA A 163 8.40 11.70 12.04
CA ALA A 163 7.75 12.64 12.96
C ALA A 163 8.66 13.11 14.11
N ARG A 164 9.65 12.30 14.51
CA ARG A 164 10.61 12.60 15.57
C ARG A 164 11.98 12.01 15.25
N PRO A 165 13.09 12.62 15.73
CA PRO A 165 14.44 12.16 15.44
C PRO A 165 14.79 10.81 16.08
N ASP A 166 14.03 10.35 17.08
CA ASP A 166 14.20 9.02 17.67
C ASP A 166 13.56 7.89 16.85
N ILE A 167 12.88 8.22 15.75
CA ILE A 167 12.19 7.26 14.89
C ILE A 167 13.00 7.12 13.60
N LEU A 168 13.54 5.91 13.38
CA LEU A 168 14.31 5.55 12.20
C LEU A 168 13.47 4.74 11.20
N VAL A 169 12.42 4.06 11.66
CA VAL A 169 11.56 3.22 10.83
C VAL A 169 10.09 3.44 11.19
N GLU A 170 9.25 3.61 10.16
CA GLU A 170 7.79 3.63 10.26
C GLU A 170 7.19 2.69 9.20
N ILE A 171 6.22 1.86 9.60
CA ILE A 171 5.66 0.80 8.76
C ILE A 171 4.13 0.84 8.79
N GLU A 172 3.51 0.77 7.61
CA GLU A 172 2.09 0.46 7.42
C GLU A 172 1.93 -0.95 6.87
N ALA A 173 0.97 -1.71 7.39
CA ALA A 173 0.63 -3.04 6.92
C ALA A 173 -0.81 -3.11 6.43
N VAL A 174 -1.01 -3.82 5.32
CA VAL A 174 -2.33 -4.22 4.82
C VAL A 174 -2.42 -5.73 4.86
N ALA A 175 -3.43 -6.24 5.56
CA ALA A 175 -3.74 -7.65 5.67
C ALA A 175 -5.15 -7.95 5.16
N ILE A 176 -5.37 -9.19 4.74
CA ILE A 176 -6.65 -9.65 4.23
C ILE A 176 -7.13 -10.80 5.09
N TYR A 177 -8.38 -10.72 5.54
CA TYR A 177 -8.97 -11.81 6.32
C TYR A 177 -9.01 -13.11 5.51
N PRO A 178 -8.65 -14.26 6.14
CA PRO A 178 -8.88 -15.56 5.55
C PRO A 178 -10.40 -15.80 5.36
N GLU A 179 -10.76 -16.86 4.63
CA GLU A 179 -12.16 -17.29 4.50
C GLU A 179 -12.76 -17.73 5.84
#